data_AF-A0A660W5R0-F1
#
_entry.id   AF-A0A660W5R0-F1
#
_cell.length_a   1.000
_cell.length_b   1.000
_cell.length_c   1.000
_cell.angle_alpha   90.00
_cell.angle_beta   90.00
_cell.angle_gamma   90.00
#
_symmetry.space_group_name_H-M   'P 1'
#
loop_
_entity.id
_entity.type
_entity.pdbx_description
1 polymer ?
#
loop_
_entity_poly.entity_id
_entity_poly.type
_entity_poly.pdbx_seq_one_letter_code
_entity_poly.pdbx_strand_id
1 'polypeptide(L)'
;MDIRTKVCIWVIVIGMANFLAYTIVYLGVIGGESVRGHVVKTETPSGAELRYFLDSGTEVPRGEFIYMGIHSVSIWITVGAVMLAMLTLAKDRISDSMHDAMMRGRSLCTILAVVIGICTAGMAFHFMRKFVSHFEHPSAVNTRPTTLPTSPIKMPD
;
A
#
# COMPACT_ATOMS: atom_id res chain seq x y z
N MET A 1 -7.33 24.70 -29.21
CA MET A 1 -7.79 23.82 -28.11
C MET A 1 -8.74 24.63 -27.25
N ASP A 2 -9.99 24.18 -27.11
CA ASP A 2 -11.00 24.86 -26.29
C ASP A 2 -10.61 24.88 -24.80
N ILE A 3 -11.02 25.92 -24.09
CA ILE A 3 -10.75 26.08 -22.65
C ILE A 3 -11.34 24.92 -21.84
N ARG A 4 -12.47 24.35 -22.29
CA ARG A 4 -13.12 23.18 -21.66
C ARG A 4 -12.24 21.94 -21.74
N THR A 5 -11.66 21.66 -22.91
CA THR A 5 -10.71 20.55 -23.12
C THR A 5 -9.45 20.75 -22.30
N LYS A 6 -8.92 21.98 -22.24
CA LYS A 6 -7.75 22.32 -21.42
C LYS A 6 -8.01 22.04 -19.94
N VAL A 7 -9.17 22.44 -19.42
CA VAL A 7 -9.56 22.21 -18.01
C VAL A 7 -9.72 20.71 -17.73
N CYS A 8 -10.37 19.95 -18.61
CA CYS A 8 -10.53 18.50 -18.44
C CYS A 8 -9.17 17.78 -18.33
N ILE A 9 -8.23 18.11 -19.22
CA ILE A 9 -6.87 17.54 -19.19
C ILE A 9 -6.15 17.92 -17.89
N TRP A 10 -6.26 19.17 -17.45
CA TRP A 10 -5.65 19.62 -16.18
C TRP A 10 -6.20 18.85 -14.97
N VAL A 11 -7.51 18.59 -14.93
CA VAL A 11 -8.12 17.79 -13.85
C VAL A 11 -7.56 16.37 -13.83
N ILE A 12 -7.40 15.73 -15.00
CA ILE A 12 -6.80 14.38 -15.10
C ILE A 12 -5.35 14.38 -14.62
N VAL A 13 -4.56 15.35 -15.06
CA VAL A 13 -3.14 15.48 -14.67
C VAL A 13 -3.01 15.73 -13.17
N ILE A 14 -3.84 16.60 -12.60
CA ILE A 14 -3.87 16.85 -11.16
C ILE A 14 -4.28 15.58 -10.40
N GLY A 15 -5.27 14.83 -10.88
CA GLY A 15 -5.68 13.55 -10.29
C GLY A 15 -4.56 12.53 -10.26
N MET A 16 -3.80 12.40 -11.36
CA MET A 16 -2.62 11.53 -11.40
C MET A 16 -1.50 12.01 -10.47
N ALA A 17 -1.23 13.32 -10.44
CA ALA A 17 -0.21 13.89 -9.56
C ALA A 17 -0.57 13.65 -8.08
N ASN A 18 -1.85 13.78 -7.72
CA ASN A 18 -2.35 13.46 -6.39
C ASN A 18 -2.18 11.98 -6.05
N PHE A 19 -2.53 11.08 -6.98
CA PHE A 19 -2.31 9.64 -6.81
C PHE A 19 -0.82 9.30 -6.63
N LEU A 20 0.06 9.91 -7.42
CA LEU A 20 1.50 9.72 -7.29
C LEU A 20 2.03 10.25 -5.96
N ALA A 21 1.59 11.43 -5.53
CA ALA A 21 1.96 12.01 -4.24
C ALA A 21 1.51 11.11 -3.09
N TYR A 22 0.25 10.64 -3.11
CA TYR A 22 -0.25 9.66 -2.14
C TYR A 22 0.61 8.39 -2.13
N THR A 23 0.95 7.87 -3.31
CA THR A 23 1.78 6.66 -3.45
C THR A 23 3.17 6.86 -2.83
N ILE A 24 3.82 8.00 -3.09
CA ILE A 24 5.13 8.34 -2.54
C ILE A 24 5.07 8.47 -1.01
N VAL A 25 4.07 9.18 -0.47
CA VAL A 25 3.90 9.35 0.98
C VAL A 25 3.60 8.02 1.66
N TYR A 26 2.73 7.20 1.06
CA TYR A 26 2.38 5.89 1.59
C TYR A 26 3.58 4.93 1.56
N LEU A 27 4.44 5.00 0.53
CA LEU A 27 5.69 4.24 0.47
C LEU A 27 6.74 4.72 1.47
N GLY A 28 6.93 6.04 1.58
CA GLY A 28 8.05 6.64 2.29
C GLY A 28 7.83 6.82 3.79
N VAL A 29 6.58 7.05 4.21
CA VAL A 29 6.28 7.48 5.58
C VAL A 29 5.41 6.46 6.31
N ILE A 30 4.27 6.10 5.72
CA ILE A 30 3.24 5.33 6.42
C ILE A 30 3.56 3.83 6.32
N GLY A 31 3.50 3.27 5.12
CA GLY A 31 3.62 1.83 4.88
C GLY A 31 2.52 1.01 5.56
N GLY A 32 2.46 -0.29 5.27
CA GLY A 32 1.58 -1.21 6.00
C GLY A 32 2.27 -1.69 7.27
N GLU A 33 1.61 -1.62 8.43
CA GLU A 33 2.22 -1.99 9.73
C GLU A 33 2.72 -3.44 9.77
N SER A 34 1.99 -4.37 9.15
CA SER A 34 2.42 -5.77 9.03
C SER A 34 3.42 -6.01 7.89
N VAL A 35 3.47 -5.13 6.89
CA VAL A 35 4.43 -5.18 5.78
C VAL A 35 5.80 -4.65 6.20
N ARG A 36 5.84 -3.82 7.25
CA ARG A 36 7.06 -3.32 7.91
C ARG A 36 7.38 -4.04 9.23
N GLY A 37 6.42 -4.81 9.74
CA GLY A 37 6.58 -5.64 10.94
C GLY A 37 7.57 -6.79 10.73
N HIS A 38 7.67 -7.68 11.70
CA HIS A 38 8.59 -8.82 11.62
C HIS A 38 8.04 -10.06 12.33
N VAL A 39 8.46 -11.22 11.86
CA VAL A 39 8.14 -12.52 12.47
C VAL A 39 9.38 -13.02 13.19
N VAL A 40 9.20 -13.40 14.45
CA VAL A 40 10.28 -13.84 15.33
C VAL A 40 10.08 -15.31 15.65
N LYS A 41 11.13 -16.12 15.51
CA LYS A 41 11.15 -17.51 15.98
C LYS A 41 11.71 -17.57 17.39
N THR A 42 10.84 -17.84 18.37
CA THR A 42 11.24 -18.04 19.77
C THR A 42 11.33 -19.53 20.07
N GLU A 43 12.45 -19.98 20.62
CA GLU A 43 12.58 -21.34 21.12
C GLU A 43 11.93 -21.44 22.51
N THR A 44 10.76 -22.07 22.56
CA THR A 44 10.05 -22.36 23.81
C THR A 44 10.38 -23.79 24.23
N PRO A 45 10.37 -24.15 25.53
CA PRO A 45 10.60 -25.54 25.97
C PRO A 45 9.64 -26.58 25.36
N SER A 46 8.51 -26.12 24.79
CA SER A 46 7.50 -26.92 24.09
C SER A 46 7.71 -27.01 22.57
N GLY A 47 8.75 -26.39 22.02
CA GLY A 47 9.03 -26.28 20.59
C GLY A 47 9.20 -24.83 20.13
N ALA A 48 9.62 -24.65 18.88
CA ALA A 48 9.77 -23.33 18.27
C ALA A 48 8.39 -22.70 18.00
N GLU A 49 8.16 -21.50 18.54
CA GLU A 49 6.94 -20.73 18.37
C GLU A 49 7.20 -19.47 17.54
N LEU A 50 6.29 -19.15 16.61
CA LEU A 50 6.34 -17.93 15.80
C LEU A 50 5.56 -16.82 16.49
N ARG A 51 6.23 -15.71 16.77
CA ARG A 51 5.63 -14.48 17.28
C ARG A 51 5.58 -13.43 16.18
N TYR A 52 4.49 -12.68 16.11
CA TYR A 52 4.22 -11.72 15.04
C TYR A 52 4.19 -10.32 15.63
N PHE A 53 5.05 -9.43 15.12
CA PHE A 53 5.18 -8.06 15.61
C PHE A 53 4.85 -7.08 14.50
N LEU A 54 4.01 -6.09 14.80
CA LEU A 54 3.76 -4.93 13.93
C LEU A 54 4.97 -3.99 13.91
N ASP A 55 5.01 -3.03 12.97
CA ASP A 55 6.01 -1.95 12.93
C ASP A 55 6.06 -1.14 14.24
N SER A 56 4.93 -1.04 14.95
CA SER A 56 4.82 -0.41 16.27
C SER A 56 5.52 -1.19 17.40
N GLY A 57 5.96 -2.43 17.15
CA GLY A 57 6.50 -3.34 18.16
C GLY A 57 5.44 -4.09 18.96
N THR A 58 4.16 -3.91 18.63
CA THR A 58 3.05 -4.63 19.27
C THR A 58 3.02 -6.08 18.80
N GLU A 59 3.02 -7.03 19.73
CA GLU A 59 2.80 -8.45 19.45
C GLU A 59 1.33 -8.70 19.16
N VAL A 60 1.03 -9.30 18.02
CA VAL A 60 -0.34 -9.61 17.59
C VAL A 60 -0.50 -11.10 17.27
N PRO A 61 -1.72 -11.65 17.38
CA PRO A 61 -2.00 -13.00 16.93
C PRO A 61 -1.72 -13.17 15.44
N ARG A 62 -1.36 -14.40 15.02
CA ARG A 62 -1.10 -14.76 13.62
C ARG A 62 -2.21 -14.28 12.67
N GLY A 63 -3.47 -14.45 13.06
CA GLY A 63 -4.62 -14.07 12.24
C GLY A 63 -4.68 -12.57 11.96
N GLU A 64 -4.40 -11.75 12.98
CA GLU A 64 -4.39 -10.29 12.87
C GLU A 64 -3.24 -9.80 11.98
N PHE A 65 -2.04 -10.38 12.15
CA PHE A 65 -0.89 -10.08 11.30
C PHE A 65 -1.17 -10.38 9.81
N ILE A 66 -1.78 -11.55 9.53
CA ILE A 66 -2.17 -11.94 8.17
C ILE A 66 -3.26 -11.03 7.61
N TYR A 67 -4.29 -10.74 8.41
CA TYR A 67 -5.36 -9.84 8.02
C TYR A 67 -4.81 -8.47 7.62
N MET A 68 -3.97 -7.85 8.46
CA MET A 68 -3.37 -6.55 8.17
C MET A 68 -2.47 -6.57 6.92
N GLY A 69 -1.76 -7.68 6.68
CA GLY A 69 -0.94 -7.86 5.48
C GLY A 69 -1.78 -7.90 4.21
N ILE A 70 -2.81 -8.74 4.20
CA ILE A 70 -3.76 -8.86 3.08
C ILE A 70 -4.48 -7.53 2.86
N HIS A 71 -4.95 -6.90 3.94
CA HIS A 71 -5.62 -5.60 3.89
C HIS A 71 -4.74 -4.55 3.22
N SER A 72 -3.47 -4.45 3.62
CA SER A 72 -2.50 -3.52 3.02
C SER A 72 -2.28 -3.77 1.53
N VAL A 73 -2.23 -5.03 1.08
CA VAL A 73 -2.13 -5.36 -0.36
C VAL A 73 -3.40 -4.97 -1.12
N SER A 74 -4.57 -5.23 -0.53
CA SER A 74 -5.88 -4.97 -1.16
C SER A 74 -6.15 -3.48 -1.42
N ILE A 75 -5.51 -2.57 -0.68
CA ILE A 75 -5.61 -1.12 -0.91
C ILE A 75 -5.18 -0.77 -2.34
N TRP A 76 -4.08 -1.34 -2.82
CA TRP A 76 -3.58 -1.05 -4.16
C TRP A 76 -4.51 -1.56 -5.26
N ILE A 77 -5.09 -2.75 -5.06
CA ILE A 77 -6.03 -3.36 -6.01
C ILE A 77 -7.32 -2.53 -6.08
N THR A 78 -7.87 -2.15 -4.92
CA THR A 78 -9.11 -1.37 -4.84
C THR A 78 -8.94 0.05 -5.40
N VAL A 79 -7.84 0.73 -5.07
CA VAL A 79 -7.54 2.06 -5.63
C VAL A 79 -7.38 1.98 -7.15
N GLY A 80 -6.67 0.97 -7.67
CA GLY A 80 -6.55 0.77 -9.12
C GLY A 80 -7.90 0.52 -9.81
N ALA A 81 -8.75 -0.31 -9.23
CA ALA A 81 -10.10 -0.56 -9.74
C ALA A 81 -10.94 0.73 -9.79
N VAL A 82 -10.92 1.55 -8.72
CA VAL A 82 -11.64 2.82 -8.67
C VAL A 82 -11.12 3.80 -9.72
N MET A 83 -9.80 3.92 -9.89
CA MET A 83 -9.22 4.82 -10.90
C MET A 83 -9.56 4.38 -12.33
N LEU A 84 -9.51 3.08 -12.63
CA LEU A 84 -9.90 2.54 -13.93
C LEU A 84 -11.40 2.71 -14.20
N ALA A 85 -12.24 2.56 -13.18
CA ALA A 85 -13.68 2.82 -13.29
C ALA A 85 -13.95 4.30 -13.59
N MET A 86 -13.31 5.22 -12.87
CA MET A 86 -13.42 6.66 -13.12
C MET A 86 -12.92 7.04 -14.52
N LEU A 87 -11.81 6.46 -14.97
CA LEU A 87 -11.30 6.67 -16.33
C LEU A 87 -12.27 6.15 -17.40
N THR A 88 -12.91 5.00 -17.14
CA THR A 88 -13.94 4.44 -18.04
C THR A 88 -15.15 5.37 -18.15
N LEU A 89 -15.62 5.92 -17.03
CA LEU A 89 -16.71 6.90 -17.02
C LEU A 89 -16.33 8.23 -17.69
N ALA A 90 -15.07 8.65 -17.57
CA ALA A 90 -14.57 9.88 -18.16
C ALA A 90 -14.26 9.76 -19.67
N LYS A 91 -14.04 8.53 -20.16
CA LYS A 91 -13.55 8.25 -21.52
C LYS A 91 -14.39 8.89 -22.62
N ASP A 92 -15.72 8.80 -22.53
CA ASP A 92 -16.60 9.31 -23.58
C ASP A 92 -16.51 10.84 -23.67
N ARG A 93 -16.49 11.51 -22.51
CA ARG A 93 -16.28 12.98 -22.43
C ARG A 93 -14.91 13.39 -22.96
N ILE A 94 -13.86 12.63 -22.65
CA ILE A 94 -12.50 12.88 -23.16
C ILE A 94 -12.48 12.73 -24.69
N SER A 95 -13.08 11.66 -25.21
CA SER A 95 -13.18 11.38 -26.65
C SER A 95 -13.90 12.50 -27.40
N ASP A 96 -15.04 12.94 -26.89
CA ASP A 96 -15.85 14.00 -27.50
C ASP A 96 -15.13 15.35 -27.47
N SER A 97 -14.41 15.65 -26.39
CA SER A 97 -13.65 16.90 -26.25
C SER A 97 -12.42 16.99 -27.17
N MET A 98 -12.02 15.88 -27.79
CA MET A 98 -10.86 15.74 -28.67
C MET A 98 -11.27 15.50 -30.13
N HIS A 99 -12.40 16.08 -30.57
CA HIS A 99 -13.03 15.84 -31.87
C HIS A 99 -12.08 15.93 -33.09
N ASP A 100 -11.12 16.86 -33.09
CA ASP A 100 -10.15 17.07 -34.18
C ASP A 100 -8.97 16.06 -34.17
N ALA A 101 -8.88 15.26 -33.11
CA ALA A 101 -7.87 14.22 -32.90
C ALA A 101 -8.52 12.96 -32.30
N MET A 102 -9.67 12.53 -32.85
CA MET A 102 -10.50 11.44 -32.31
C MET A 102 -9.71 10.12 -32.09
N MET A 103 -8.71 9.83 -32.92
CA MET A 103 -7.75 8.72 -32.72
C MET A 103 -6.88 8.90 -31.45
N ARG A 104 -6.55 10.13 -31.09
CA ARG A 104 -5.67 10.52 -29.96
C ARG A 104 -6.38 10.42 -28.61
N GLY A 105 -7.69 10.67 -28.53
CA GLY A 105 -8.46 10.57 -27.29
C GLY A 105 -8.56 9.14 -26.75
N ARG A 106 -8.81 8.17 -27.64
CA ARG A 106 -8.82 6.75 -27.30
C ARG A 106 -7.43 6.26 -26.86
N SER A 107 -6.38 6.65 -27.58
CA SER A 107 -5.00 6.34 -27.21
C SER A 107 -4.60 6.94 -25.86
N LEU A 108 -5.01 8.17 -25.55
CA LEU A 108 -4.74 8.81 -24.26
C LEU A 108 -5.38 8.02 -23.10
N CYS A 109 -6.66 7.64 -23.24
CA CYS A 109 -7.33 6.83 -22.23
C CYS A 109 -6.65 5.47 -22.04
N THR A 110 -6.23 4.81 -23.14
CA THR A 110 -5.49 3.55 -23.04
C THR A 110 -4.15 3.72 -22.34
N ILE A 111 -3.39 4.78 -22.65
CA ILE A 111 -2.11 5.07 -21.98
C ILE A 111 -2.33 5.28 -20.48
N LEU A 112 -3.32 6.09 -20.11
CA LEU A 112 -3.66 6.33 -18.69
C LEU A 112 -4.05 5.03 -17.98
N ALA A 113 -4.89 4.20 -18.61
CA ALA A 113 -5.28 2.92 -18.06
C ALA A 113 -4.09 1.99 -17.84
N VAL A 114 -3.18 1.92 -18.82
CA VAL A 114 -1.95 1.12 -18.73
C VAL A 114 -1.04 1.63 -17.61
N VAL A 115 -0.85 2.95 -17.50
CA VAL A 115 -0.04 3.55 -16.43
C VAL A 115 -0.64 3.24 -15.05
N ILE A 116 -1.94 3.47 -14.87
CA ILE A 116 -2.65 3.14 -13.62
C ILE A 116 -2.50 1.65 -13.29
N GLY A 117 -2.72 0.78 -14.27
CA GLY A 117 -2.62 -0.67 -14.11
C GLY A 117 -1.22 -1.12 -13.71
N ILE A 118 -0.18 -0.64 -14.40
CA ILE A 118 1.22 -0.97 -14.09
C ILE A 118 1.60 -0.46 -12.69
N CYS A 119 1.28 0.80 -12.36
CA CYS A 119 1.60 1.36 -11.06
C CYS A 119 0.93 0.59 -9.92
N THR A 120 -0.38 0.36 -10.01
CA THR A 120 -1.15 -0.31 -8.94
C THR A 120 -0.81 -1.79 -8.81
N ALA A 121 -0.63 -2.51 -9.93
CA ALA A 121 -0.20 -3.90 -9.90
C ALA A 121 1.24 -4.05 -9.39
N GLY A 122 2.16 -3.19 -9.84
CA GLY A 122 3.55 -3.18 -9.37
C GLY A 122 3.65 -2.93 -7.86
N MET A 123 2.83 -2.02 -7.34
CA MET A 123 2.73 -1.72 -5.92
C MET A 123 2.14 -2.88 -5.10
N ALA A 124 1.03 -3.47 -5.57
CA ALA A 124 0.46 -4.65 -4.94
C ALA A 124 1.47 -5.81 -4.88
N PHE A 125 2.20 -6.03 -5.98
CA PHE A 125 3.24 -7.06 -6.05
C PHE A 125 4.41 -6.77 -5.10
N HIS A 126 4.87 -5.51 -5.01
CA HIS A 126 5.92 -5.11 -4.08
C HIS A 126 5.52 -5.39 -2.63
N PHE A 127 4.30 -4.99 -2.24
CA PHE A 127 3.76 -5.22 -0.90
C PHE A 127 3.61 -6.72 -0.61
N MET A 128 3.10 -7.48 -1.56
CA MET A 128 2.96 -8.94 -1.43
C MET A 128 4.31 -9.61 -1.22
N ARG A 129 5.33 -9.27 -2.02
CA ARG A 129 6.69 -9.83 -1.88
C ARG A 129 7.30 -9.52 -0.53
N LYS A 130 7.21 -8.27 -0.07
CA LYS A 130 7.66 -7.91 1.28
C LYS A 130 6.92 -8.73 2.32
N PHE A 131 5.60 -8.79 2.24
CA PHE A 131 4.80 -9.55 3.21
C PHE A 131 5.19 -11.03 3.28
N VAL A 132 5.32 -11.71 2.13
CA VAL A 132 5.75 -13.12 2.05
C VAL A 132 7.15 -13.32 2.62
N SER A 133 8.09 -12.40 2.34
CA SER A 133 9.48 -12.53 2.81
C SER A 133 9.62 -12.60 4.34
N HIS A 134 8.67 -12.02 5.09
CA HIS A 134 8.66 -12.11 6.56
C HIS A 134 8.37 -13.53 7.07
N PHE A 135 7.66 -14.35 6.30
CA PHE A 135 7.39 -15.74 6.64
C PHE A 135 8.53 -16.68 6.21
N GLU A 136 9.20 -16.35 5.12
CA GLU A 136 10.34 -17.13 4.61
C GLU A 136 11.60 -16.91 5.47
N HIS A 137 11.84 -15.67 5.91
CA HIS A 137 13.03 -15.27 6.66
C HIS A 137 12.66 -14.67 8.03
N PRO A 138 12.04 -15.46 8.93
CA PRO A 138 11.75 -14.98 10.28
C PRO A 138 13.05 -14.65 11.01
N SER A 139 13.06 -13.51 11.69
CA SER A 139 14.20 -13.06 12.46
C SER A 139 14.49 -14.06 13.58
N ALA A 140 15.73 -14.54 13.65
CA ALA A 140 16.19 -15.32 14.78
C ALA A 140 16.20 -14.42 16.02
N VAL A 141 15.65 -14.89 17.14
CA VAL A 141 15.79 -14.20 18.43
C VAL A 141 17.28 -14.09 18.74
N ASN A 142 17.83 -12.88 18.65
CA ASN A 142 18.92 -12.51 19.54
C ASN A 142 18.29 -12.37 20.91
N THR A 143 18.71 -13.20 21.86
CA THR A 143 18.39 -13.15 23.28
C THR A 143 18.86 -11.82 23.88
N ARG A 144 18.25 -10.69 23.52
CA ARG A 144 18.30 -9.50 24.36
C ARG A 144 17.23 -9.69 25.43
N PRO A 145 17.61 -9.84 26.71
CA PRO A 145 16.62 -9.82 27.77
C PRO A 145 15.92 -8.46 27.70
N THR A 146 14.61 -8.49 27.44
CA THR A 146 13.74 -7.36 27.68
C THR A 146 13.77 -7.14 29.19
N THR A 147 14.72 -6.34 29.67
CA THR A 147 14.62 -5.74 31.00
C THR A 147 13.41 -4.82 30.94
N LEU A 148 12.24 -5.37 31.30
CA LEU A 148 11.11 -4.56 31.76
C LEU A 148 11.66 -3.64 32.86
N PRO A 149 11.51 -2.31 32.75
CA PRO A 149 11.80 -1.44 33.87
C PRO A 149 10.75 -1.69 34.95
N THR A 150 11.04 -2.58 35.89
CA THR A 150 10.38 -2.65 37.18
C THR A 150 10.80 -1.42 37.98
N SER A 151 10.24 -0.25 37.66
CA SER A 151 10.19 0.84 38.62
C SER A 151 9.08 0.52 39.63
N PRO A 152 9.41 0.26 40.91
CA PRO A 152 8.38 0.18 41.93
C PRO A 152 7.75 1.56 42.06
N ILE A 153 6.44 1.63 41.86
CA ILE A 153 5.63 2.80 42.18
C ILE A 153 5.78 3.03 43.68
N LYS A 154 6.56 4.04 44.06
CA LYS A 154 6.68 4.52 45.43
C LYS A 154 5.39 5.27 45.75
N MET A 155 4.50 4.67 46.55
CA MET A 155 3.38 5.42 47.11
C MET A 155 3.92 6.47 48.09
N PRO A 156 3.46 7.73 48.03
CA PRO A 156 3.73 8.72 49.05
C PRO A 156 2.91 8.40 50.30
N ASP A 157 3.58 8.47 51.46
CA ASP A 157 2.97 8.40 52.81
C ASP A 157 2.04 9.58 53.08
#